data_AF-A0A920NG94-F1
#
_entry.id   AF-A0A920NG94-F1
#
_cell.length_a   1.000
_cell.length_b   1.000
_cell.length_c   1.000
_cell.angle_alpha   90.00
_cell.angle_beta   90.00
_cell.angle_gamma   90.00
#
_symmetry.space_group_name_H-M   'P 1'
#
loop_
_entity.id
_entity.type
_entity.pdbx_description
1 polymer ?
#
loop_
_entity_poly.entity_id
_entity_poly.type
_entity_poly.pdbx_seq_one_letter_code
_entity_poly.pdbx_strand_id
1 'polypeptide(L)' 'MSKRSGNFISLDDLIDEVGADVVRFFMLMRASESHLEFDIDLAREQSDKNPVYYVQYAHARICSILKRQSLQVSCIGMLK' A
#
# COMPACT_ATOMS: atom_id res chain seq x y z
N MET A 1 12.33 -8.25 -14.24
CA MET A 1 11.95 -9.66 -14.44
C MET A 1 13.18 -10.55 -14.64
N SER A 2 13.66 -11.18 -13.56
CA SER A 2 14.78 -12.14 -13.54
C SER A 2 14.43 -13.14 -12.42
N LYS A 3 14.41 -14.46 -12.60
CA LYS A 3 15.35 -15.34 -13.30
C LYS A 3 14.68 -16.60 -13.87
N ARG A 4 15.41 -17.20 -14.80
CA ARG A 4 15.36 -18.61 -15.21
C ARG A 4 15.29 -19.50 -13.95
N SER A 5 14.36 -20.47 -13.94
CA SER A 5 13.88 -21.31 -12.82
C SER A 5 12.69 -20.78 -12.01
N GLY A 6 11.55 -20.58 -12.68
CA GLY A 6 10.37 -21.42 -12.41
C GLY A 6 9.43 -21.09 -11.23
N ASN A 7 9.62 -20.02 -10.47
CA ASN A 7 8.59 -19.57 -9.51
C ASN A 7 7.89 -18.32 -10.04
N PHE A 8 6.71 -18.51 -10.63
CA PHE A 8 5.80 -17.43 -10.97
C PHE A 8 4.78 -17.30 -9.85
N ILE A 9 4.65 -16.10 -9.28
CA ILE A 9 3.58 -15.73 -8.36
C ILE A 9 2.46 -15.15 -9.21
N SER A 10 1.23 -15.64 -9.01
CA SER A 10 0.07 -15.07 -9.69
C SER A 10 -0.28 -13.71 -9.08
N LEU A 11 -0.97 -12.86 -9.85
CA LEU A 11 -1.42 -11.57 -9.30
C LEU A 11 -2.42 -11.78 -8.16
N ASP A 12 -3.22 -12.83 -8.21
CA ASP A 12 -4.16 -13.21 -7.15
C ASP A 12 -3.40 -13.57 -5.87
N ASP A 13 -2.35 -14.39 -5.96
CA ASP A 13 -1.50 -14.73 -4.80
C ASP A 13 -0.84 -13.46 -4.21
N LEU A 14 -0.40 -12.53 -5.07
CA LEU A 14 0.18 -11.27 -4.61
C LEU A 14 -0.86 -10.39 -3.89
N ILE A 15 -2.08 -10.32 -4.42
CA ILE A 15 -3.19 -9.58 -3.81
C ILE A 15 -3.57 -10.20 -2.47
N ASP A 16 -3.61 -11.53 -2.38
CA ASP A 16 -3.89 -12.24 -1.14
C ASP A 16 -2.78 -12.04 -0.10
N GLU A 17 -1.53 -11.87 -0.53
CA GLU A 17 -0.39 -11.68 0.36
C GLU A 17 -0.29 -10.25 0.94
N VAL A 18 -0.48 -9.22 0.13
CA VAL A 18 -0.26 -7.81 0.56
C VAL A 18 -1.52 -6.95 0.57
N GLY A 19 -2.62 -7.41 -0.03
CA GLY A 19 -3.87 -6.67 -0.16
C GLY A 19 -3.99 -5.88 -1.47
N ALA A 20 -5.21 -5.83 -2.00
CA ALA A 20 -5.49 -5.20 -3.30
C ALA A 20 -5.13 -3.71 -3.36
N ASP A 21 -5.38 -2.97 -2.27
CA ASP A 21 -5.09 -1.53 -2.23
C ASP A 21 -3.59 -1.24 -2.21
N VAL A 22 -2.80 -2.09 -1.54
CA VAL A 22 -1.33 -1.98 -1.57
C VAL A 22 -0.83 -2.20 -2.99
N VAL A 23 -1.27 -3.28 -3.64
CA VAL A 23 -0.88 -3.58 -5.04
C VAL A 23 -1.24 -2.42 -5.98
N ARG A 24 -2.48 -1.93 -5.90
CA ARG A 24 -2.95 -0.80 -6.71
C ARG A 24 -2.11 0.45 -6.48
N PHE A 25 -1.81 0.77 -5.23
CA PHE A 25 -1.02 1.95 -4.89
C PHE A 25 0.38 1.87 -5.49
N PHE A 26 1.08 0.73 -5.32
CA PHE A 26 2.42 0.54 -5.88
C PHE A 26 2.44 0.56 -7.42
N MET A 27 1.41 0.02 -8.06
CA MET A 27 1.27 0.11 -9.52
C MET A 27 1.03 1.55 -10.00
N LEU A 28 0.21 2.32 -9.29
CA LEU A 28 -0.14 3.70 -9.65
C LEU A 28 0.96 4.73 -9.33
N MET A 29 1.86 4.43 -8.40
CA MET A 29 3.01 5.29 -8.09
C MET A 29 4.03 5.37 -9.23
N ARG A 30 3.98 4.43 -10.18
CA ARG A 30 4.91 4.33 -11.30
C ARG A 30 4.22 4.77 -12.60
N ALA A 31 4.98 5.38 -13.51
CA ALA A 31 4.49 5.66 -14.85
C ALA A 31 4.25 4.34 -15.62
N SER A 32 3.18 4.30 -16.42
CA SER A 32 2.77 3.13 -17.21
C SER A 32 3.87 2.60 -18.13
N GLU A 33 4.67 3.51 -18.67
CA GLU A 33 5.74 3.19 -19.64
C GLU A 33 7.02 2.67 -18.98
N SER A 34 7.09 2.67 -17.64
CA SER A 34 8.30 2.31 -16.90
C SER A 34 8.26 0.85 -16.43
N HIS A 35 9.40 0.17 -16.47
CA HIS A 35 9.50 -1.21 -15.99
C HIS A 35 9.19 -1.31 -14.49
N LEU A 36 8.04 -1.89 -14.12
CA LEU A 36 7.65 -2.09 -12.73
C LEU A 36 8.52 -3.16 -12.06
N GLU A 37 9.13 -2.80 -10.94
CA GLU A 37 9.76 -3.73 -10.01
C GLU A 37 8.96 -3.67 -8.72
N PHE A 38 8.28 -4.76 -8.39
CA PHE A 38 7.44 -4.85 -7.20
C PHE A 38 8.23 -5.49 -6.07
N ASP A 39 8.52 -4.72 -5.03
CA ASP A 39 9.21 -5.18 -3.83
C ASP A 39 8.17 -5.64 -2.79
N ILE A 40 8.02 -6.96 -2.65
CA ILE A 40 7.06 -7.58 -1.74
C ILE A 40 7.45 -7.33 -0.28
N ASP A 41 8.75 -7.33 0.04
CA ASP A 41 9.22 -7.11 1.41
C ASP A 41 8.89 -5.68 1.85
N LEU A 42 9.11 -4.70 0.96
CA LEU A 42 8.71 -3.31 1.20
C LEU A 42 7.19 -3.15 1.32
N ALA A 43 6.42 -3.84 0.48
CA ALA A 43 4.95 -3.79 0.51
C ALA A 43 4.37 -4.37 1.82
N ARG A 44 5.07 -5.30 2.46
CA ARG A 44 4.71 -5.90 3.76
C ARG A 44 5.21 -5.11 4.97
N GLU A 45 6.16 -4.19 4.77
CA GLU A 45 6.80 -3.47 5.86
C GLU A 45 5.79 -2.54 6.56
N GLN A 46 5.69 -2.63 7.89
CA GLN A 46 4.90 -1.72 8.73
C GLN A 46 5.78 -0.59 9.27
N SER A 47 6.40 0.15 8.37
CA SER A 47 7.26 1.28 8.70
C SER A 47 7.05 2.43 7.72
N ASP A 48 7.61 3.60 8.04
CA ASP A 48 7.53 4.80 7.22
C ASP A 48 8.17 4.63 5.83
N LYS A 49 8.93 3.55 5.60
CA LYS A 49 9.47 3.22 4.27
C LYS A 49 8.39 2.73 3.32
N ASN A 50 7.36 2.07 3.83
CA ASN A 50 6.22 1.65 3.02
C ASN A 50 5.30 2.86 2.83
N PRO A 51 5.16 3.37 1.60
CA PRO A 51 4.40 4.59 1.36
C PRO A 51 2.90 4.41 1.62
N VAL A 52 2.37 3.18 1.50
CA VAL A 52 0.97 2.89 1.84
C VAL A 52 0.76 3.00 3.35
N TYR A 53 1.62 2.34 4.13
CA TYR A 53 1.60 2.40 5.58
C TYR A 53 1.76 3.85 6.07
N TYR A 54 2.69 4.60 5.48
CA TYR A 54 2.93 5.99 5.83
C TYR A 54 1.70 6.88 5.62
N VAL A 55 1.00 6.75 4.49
CA VAL A 55 -0.22 7.51 4.21
C VAL A 55 -1.36 7.12 5.16
N GLN A 56 -1.53 5.81 5.43
CA GLN A 56 -2.54 5.33 6.38
C GLN A 56 -2.28 5.84 7.80
N TYR A 57 -1.03 5.83 8.24
CA TYR A 57 -0.64 6.36 9.54
C TYR A 57 -0.85 7.87 9.63
N ALA A 58 -0.46 8.63 8.60
CA ALA A 58 -0.71 10.06 8.52
C ALA A 58 -2.21 10.38 8.60
N HIS A 59 -3.04 9.64 7.86
CA HIS A 59 -4.49 9.76 7.91
C HIS A 59 -5.06 9.47 9.31
N ALA A 60 -4.63 8.39 9.95
CA ALA A 60 -5.06 8.05 11.33
C ALA A 60 -4.69 9.16 12.33
N ARG A 61 -3.49 9.73 12.20
CA ARG A 61 -3.03 10.85 13.03
C ARG A 61 -3.88 12.10 12.83
N ILE A 62 -4.24 12.43 11.59
CA ILE A 62 -5.11 13.57 11.26
C ILE A 62 -6.53 13.35 11.82
N CYS A 63 -7.15 12.19 11.56
CA CYS A 63 -8.48 11.86 12.10
C CYS A 63 -8.48 11.93 13.65
N SER A 64 -7.38 11.52 14.32
CA SER A 64 -7.24 11.64 15.79
C SER A 64 -7.22 13.09 16.28
N ILE A 65 -6.46 13.97 15.61
CA ILE A 65 -6.41 15.41 15.94
C ILE A 65 -7.79 16.06 15.74
N LEU A 66 -8.45 15.78 14.62
CA LEU A 66 -9.76 16.36 14.30
C LEU A 66 -10.85 15.88 15.27
N LYS A 67 -10.83 14.60 15.65
CA LYS A 67 -11.70 14.06 16.69
C LYS A 67 -11.49 14.75 18.02
N ARG A 68 -10.25 15.02 18.41
CA ARG A 68 -9.91 15.77 19.64
C ARG A 68 -10.44 17.20 19.62
N GLN A 69 -10.60 17.79 18.44
CA GLN A 69 -11.17 19.12 18.24
C GLN A 69 -12.67 19.09 17.86
N SER A 70 -13.36 17.96 18.04
CA SER A 70 -14.78 17.77 17.73
C SER A 70 -15.19 18.08 16.28
N LEU A 71 -14.24 18.03 15.34
CA LEU A 71 -14.50 18.14 13.91
C LEU A 71 -14.84 16.76 13.34
N GLN A 72 -16.02 16.63 12.73
CA GLN A 72 -16.47 15.37 12.13
C GLN A 72 -15.86 15.21 10.74
N VAL A 73 -15.10 14.12 10.56
CA VAL A 73 -14.64 13.68 9.24
C VAL A 73 -15.18 12.29 8.99
N SER A 74 -15.84 12.11 7.84
CA SER A 74 -16.10 10.77 7.30
C SER A 74 -14.76 10.18 6.85
N CYS A 75 -14.03 9.56 7.76
CA CYS A 75 -12.77 8.88 7.41
C CYS A 75 -13.17 7.72 6.44
N ILE A 76 -12.84 7.86 5.15
CA ILE A 76 -13.06 6.82 4.12
C ILE A 76 -12.29 5.58 4.57
N GLY A 77 -12.91 4.40 4.46
CA GLY A 77 -12.46 3.14 5.04
C GLY A 77 -11.17 2.57 4.43
N MET A 78 -10.06 3.27 4.57
CA MET A 78 -8.71 2.90 4.13
C MET A 78 -7.97 1.94 5.09
N LEU A 79 -8.67 1.43 6.12
CA LEU A 79 -8.11 0.67 7.25
C LEU A 79 -8.65 -0.77 7.35
N LYS A 80 -9.10 -1.37 6.24
CA LYS A 80 -9.45 -2.79 6.17
C LYS A 80 -8.70 -3.47 5.07
#